data_AF-A0A9E2JLL8-F1
#
_entry.id   AF-A0A9E2JLL8-F1
#
_cell.length_a   1.000
_cell.length_b   1.000
_cell.length_c   1.000
_cell.angle_alpha   90.00
_cell.angle_beta   90.00
_cell.angle_gamma   90.00
#
_symmetry.space_group_name_H-M   'P 1'
#
loop_
_entity.id
_entity.type
_entity.pdbx_description
1 polymer ?
#
loop_
_entity_poly.entity_id
_entity_poly.type
_entity_poly.pdbx_seq_one_letter_code
_entity_poly.pdbx_strand_id
1 'polypeptide(L)'
;KKGLIEKIDEEYVHRVGLCYKCKNPIEPLPLKQWYIKTEKLAKDAIKIVKDGKIKFYPKSFEKRYFQWMENLKDWNISRQVVWGIRIPAWQCKKCKHWTITEGDVPKECKCGSSDLLQDTDTFDTWFSSGQWPIVTLKTGRPGDFNKFYPTSVMETGYDILPAWVSRMIMLGTYLTKEAPFKDVVLHGLVNDPYGKKMSKSKGNVINPLEIVDQYGADALRFALVYGNALGNDQALSYPKLQAMRNFSNKLWNIGRFLEIHFLLDVFKGKNIAFYSKEMNLSHKEDEAIIKNLDILIANISNSIDRYRFQDAAGALYDFAWHELADKYLEQIKNRLKEGDLEAISVLRHVWINLLKLLHPFMPFITEELWGKFPRKTDEYLITSKWPK
;
A
#
# COMPACT_ATOMS: atom_id res chain seq x y z
N LYS A 1 -9.21 -52.52 35.82
CA LYS A 1 -9.69 -51.15 35.53
C LYS A 1 -10.56 -50.68 36.70
N LYS A 2 -10.40 -49.45 37.21
CA LYS A 2 -11.05 -48.94 38.44
C LYS A 2 -12.58 -48.65 38.34
N GLY A 3 -13.26 -49.00 37.25
CA GLY A 3 -14.71 -48.78 37.08
C GLY A 3 -15.15 -47.32 36.96
N LEU A 4 -14.23 -46.38 36.72
CA LEU A 4 -14.50 -44.93 36.73
C LEU A 4 -14.99 -44.35 35.38
N ILE A 5 -15.17 -45.19 34.36
CA ILE A 5 -15.56 -44.75 33.01
C ILE A 5 -17.01 -45.15 32.79
N GLU A 6 -17.90 -44.16 32.68
CA GLU A 6 -19.32 -44.35 32.42
C GLU A 6 -19.60 -44.58 30.92
N LYS A 7 -19.00 -43.77 30.06
CA LYS A 7 -19.11 -43.87 28.60
C LYS A 7 -17.85 -43.34 27.93
N ILE A 8 -17.42 -44.00 26.86
CA ILE A 8 -16.46 -43.46 25.89
C ILE A 8 -17.25 -43.17 24.62
N ASP A 9 -17.16 -41.95 24.13
CA ASP A 9 -17.75 -41.54 22.86
C ASP A 9 -16.64 -41.37 21.83
N GLU A 10 -16.46 -42.38 20.98
CA GLU A 10 -15.43 -42.39 19.94
C GLU A 10 -15.81 -41.52 18.73
N GLU A 11 -17.07 -41.06 18.66
CA GLU A 11 -17.59 -40.24 17.55
C GLU A 11 -17.65 -38.74 17.90
N TYR A 12 -17.12 -38.33 19.06
CA TYR A 12 -17.19 -36.95 19.52
C TYR A 12 -16.31 -35.99 18.71
N VAL A 13 -16.95 -35.19 17.85
CA VAL A 13 -16.28 -34.15 17.05
C VAL A 13 -16.20 -32.83 17.83
N HIS A 14 -14.98 -32.34 18.06
CA HIS A 14 -14.73 -31.04 18.68
C HIS A 14 -13.66 -30.23 17.96
N ARG A 15 -13.53 -28.94 18.33
CA ARG A 15 -12.54 -28.02 17.73
C ARG A 15 -11.25 -28.03 18.55
N VAL A 16 -10.14 -28.41 17.91
CA VAL A 16 -8.80 -28.40 18.50
C VAL A 16 -8.03 -27.16 18.04
N GLY A 17 -7.44 -26.42 18.97
CA GLY A 17 -6.54 -25.31 18.64
C GLY A 17 -5.21 -25.84 18.11
N LEU A 18 -4.74 -25.31 16.98
CA LEU A 18 -3.47 -25.71 16.36
C LEU A 18 -2.52 -24.51 16.25
N CYS A 19 -1.22 -24.76 16.36
CA CYS A 19 -0.20 -23.75 16.05
C CYS A 19 -0.32 -23.33 14.58
N TYR A 20 -0.46 -22.03 14.32
CA TYR A 20 -0.68 -21.53 12.96
C TYR A 20 0.49 -21.83 12.00
N LYS A 21 1.72 -21.99 12.53
CA LYS A 21 2.93 -22.33 11.77
C LYS A 21 3.12 -23.85 11.61
N CYS A 22 3.30 -24.59 12.70
CA CYS A 22 3.66 -26.03 12.63
C CYS A 22 2.47 -26.98 12.61
N LYS A 23 1.23 -26.50 12.84
CA LYS A 23 -0.02 -27.28 12.84
C LYS A 23 -0.18 -28.30 13.98
N ASN A 24 0.77 -28.40 14.91
CA ASN A 24 0.61 -29.24 16.10
C ASN A 24 -0.50 -28.71 17.03
N PRO A 25 -1.22 -29.59 17.76
CA PRO A 25 -2.14 -29.19 18.82
C PRO A 25 -1.47 -28.28 19.84
N ILE A 26 -2.17 -27.22 20.23
CA ILE A 26 -1.70 -26.33 21.30
C ILE A 26 -2.06 -26.91 22.66
N GLU A 27 -1.13 -26.80 23.61
CA GLU A 27 -1.34 -27.20 24.99
C GLU A 27 -1.40 -25.94 25.88
N PRO A 28 -2.50 -25.71 26.60
CA PRO A 28 -2.55 -24.66 27.60
C PRO A 28 -1.67 -25.03 28.81
N LEU A 29 -0.59 -24.29 29.02
CA LEU A 29 0.31 -24.47 30.16
C LEU A 29 0.47 -23.17 30.96
N PRO A 30 0.34 -23.21 32.30
CA PRO A 30 0.63 -22.05 33.13
C PRO A 30 2.14 -21.79 33.16
N LEU A 31 2.56 -20.68 32.54
CA LEU A 31 3.96 -20.25 32.49
C LEU A 31 4.10 -18.81 32.96
N LYS A 32 5.22 -18.50 33.62
CA LYS A 32 5.60 -17.12 33.93
C LYS A 32 6.01 -16.45 32.62
N GLN A 33 5.35 -15.36 32.26
CA GLN A 33 5.54 -14.63 31.00
C GLN A 33 5.42 -13.12 31.24
N TRP A 34 5.88 -12.33 30.29
CA TRP A 34 5.77 -10.87 30.31
C TRP A 34 4.49 -10.42 29.62
N TYR A 35 3.69 -9.63 30.33
CA TYR A 35 2.41 -9.11 29.83
C TYR A 35 2.37 -7.59 29.84
N ILE A 36 1.71 -7.02 28.83
CA ILE A 36 1.25 -5.63 28.87
C ILE A 36 -0.20 -5.62 29.29
N LYS A 37 -0.52 -4.80 30.30
CA LYS A 37 -1.90 -4.50 30.68
C LYS A 37 -2.55 -3.63 29.61
N THR A 38 -3.46 -4.18 28.82
CA THR A 38 -3.93 -3.54 27.58
C THR A 38 -5.13 -2.63 27.78
N GLU A 39 -5.92 -2.83 28.84
CA GLU A 39 -7.24 -2.19 29.01
C GLU A 39 -7.18 -0.66 28.86
N LYS A 40 -6.26 0.01 29.57
CA LYS A 40 -6.10 1.47 29.49
C LYS A 40 -5.59 1.91 28.11
N LEU A 41 -4.61 1.19 27.56
CA LEU A 41 -4.03 1.51 26.26
C LEU A 41 -5.07 1.40 25.14
N ALA A 42 -5.94 0.40 25.22
CA ALA A 42 -7.03 0.19 24.27
C ALA A 42 -8.07 1.31 24.36
N LYS A 43 -8.46 1.74 25.57
CA LYS A 43 -9.38 2.87 25.77
C LYS A 43 -8.85 4.17 25.13
N ASP A 44 -7.57 4.48 25.34
CA ASP A 44 -6.94 5.66 24.76
C ASP A 44 -6.90 5.59 23.22
N ALA A 45 -6.56 4.41 22.67
CA ALA A 45 -6.53 4.17 21.23
C ALA A 45 -7.93 4.23 20.58
N ILE A 46 -8.96 3.69 21.24
CA ILE A 46 -10.36 3.79 20.79
C ILE A 46 -10.79 5.25 20.76
N LYS A 47 -10.46 6.02 21.81
CA LYS A 47 -10.81 7.44 21.89
C LYS A 47 -10.22 8.23 20.74
N ILE A 48 -8.94 8.05 20.42
CA ILE A 48 -8.29 8.73 19.29
C ILE A 48 -9.02 8.50 17.96
N VAL A 49 -9.50 7.27 17.71
CA VAL A 49 -10.27 6.96 16.50
C VAL A 49 -11.67 7.59 16.56
N LYS A 50 -12.38 7.48 17.70
CA LYS A 50 -13.71 8.08 17.88
C LYS A 50 -13.70 9.60 17.74
N ASP A 51 -12.61 10.26 18.16
CA ASP A 51 -12.40 11.70 18.03
C ASP A 51 -12.10 12.12 16.56
N GLY A 52 -12.06 11.19 15.62
CA GLY A 52 -11.85 11.45 14.19
C GLY A 52 -10.40 11.79 13.81
N LYS A 53 -9.44 11.57 14.73
CA LYS A 53 -8.01 11.79 14.45
C LYS A 53 -7.43 10.75 13.50
N ILE A 54 -8.09 9.60 13.37
CA ILE A 54 -7.77 8.54 12.43
C ILE A 54 -9.01 8.20 11.62
N LYS A 55 -8.90 8.14 10.29
CA LYS A 55 -10.00 7.77 9.39
C LYS A 55 -9.69 6.46 8.69
N PHE A 56 -10.68 5.56 8.64
CA PHE A 56 -10.57 4.27 7.97
C PHE A 56 -11.16 4.31 6.56
N TYR A 57 -10.44 3.73 5.61
CA TYR A 57 -10.82 3.58 4.22
C TYR A 57 -10.65 2.11 3.80
N PRO A 58 -11.74 1.38 3.50
CA PRO A 58 -13.14 1.77 3.67
C PRO A 58 -13.57 1.94 5.14
N LYS A 59 -14.58 2.78 5.36
CA LYS A 59 -15.12 3.05 6.71
C LYS A 59 -15.65 1.80 7.43
N SER A 60 -16.07 0.77 6.69
CA SER A 60 -16.60 -0.48 7.26
C SER A 60 -15.60 -1.21 8.20
N PHE A 61 -14.29 -1.06 7.98
CA PHE A 61 -13.28 -1.69 8.84
C PHE A 61 -13.14 -1.04 10.22
N GLU A 62 -13.65 0.17 10.40
CA GLU A 62 -13.66 0.85 11.70
C GLU A 62 -14.43 0.04 12.75
N LYS A 63 -15.55 -0.59 12.36
CA LYS A 63 -16.32 -1.49 13.23
C LYS A 63 -15.48 -2.68 13.70
N ARG A 64 -14.71 -3.29 12.79
CA ARG A 64 -13.84 -4.42 13.10
C ARG A 64 -12.69 -4.01 14.03
N TYR A 65 -12.14 -2.81 13.83
CA TYR A 65 -11.15 -2.24 14.74
C TYR A 65 -11.70 -2.10 16.16
N PHE A 66 -12.88 -1.47 16.33
CA PHE A 66 -13.48 -1.30 17.65
C PHE A 66 -13.81 -2.63 18.34
N GLN A 67 -14.42 -3.56 17.61
CA GLN A 67 -14.72 -4.90 18.14
C GLN A 67 -13.47 -5.60 18.67
N TRP A 68 -12.34 -5.46 17.99
CA TRP A 68 -11.08 -6.04 18.44
C TRP A 68 -10.53 -5.33 19.68
N MET A 69 -10.51 -4.00 19.68
CA MET A 69 -9.91 -3.21 20.75
C MET A 69 -10.72 -3.28 22.05
N GLU A 70 -12.05 -3.37 21.97
CA GLU A 70 -12.94 -3.51 23.14
C GLU A 70 -12.79 -4.86 23.84
N ASN A 71 -12.39 -5.91 23.12
CA ASN A 71 -12.24 -7.28 23.64
C ASN A 71 -10.77 -7.66 23.91
N LEU A 72 -9.87 -6.68 23.91
CA LEU A 72 -8.44 -6.93 23.98
C LEU A 72 -8.00 -7.38 25.39
N LYS A 73 -7.55 -8.62 25.50
CA LYS A 73 -6.92 -9.17 26.71
C LYS A 73 -5.48 -8.71 26.86
N ASP A 74 -4.97 -8.78 28.10
CA ASP A 74 -3.57 -8.52 28.41
C ASP A 74 -2.65 -9.32 27.49
N TRP A 75 -1.69 -8.61 26.90
CA TRP A 75 -0.94 -9.11 25.78
C TRP A 75 0.36 -9.74 26.27
N ASN A 76 0.50 -11.06 26.09
CA ASN A 76 1.78 -11.74 26.26
C ASN A 76 2.78 -11.25 25.19
N ILE A 77 3.81 -10.53 25.63
CA ILE A 77 4.87 -9.98 24.77
C ILE A 77 6.15 -10.81 24.78
N SER A 78 6.26 -11.85 25.59
CA SER A 78 7.45 -12.72 25.62
C SER A 78 7.28 -13.95 24.74
N ARG A 79 8.39 -14.39 24.13
CA ARG A 79 8.46 -15.57 23.25
C ARG A 79 9.75 -16.35 23.55
N GLN A 80 9.59 -17.67 23.72
CA GLN A 80 10.68 -18.63 23.90
C GLN A 80 11.27 -19.02 22.54
N VAL A 81 11.75 -18.03 21.80
CA VAL A 81 12.41 -18.20 20.50
C VAL A 81 13.76 -17.50 20.51
N VAL A 82 14.72 -18.04 19.76
CA VAL A 82 16.08 -17.49 19.72
C VAL A 82 16.19 -16.25 18.84
N TRP A 83 15.24 -16.04 17.92
CA TRP A 83 15.27 -14.93 16.97
C TRP A 83 14.31 -13.81 17.41
N GLY A 84 14.88 -12.73 17.93
CA GLY A 84 14.14 -11.54 18.31
C GLY A 84 14.96 -10.62 19.23
N ILE A 85 14.38 -9.46 19.55
CA ILE A 85 14.97 -8.52 20.51
C ILE A 85 14.81 -9.13 21.91
N ARG A 86 15.91 -9.36 22.62
CA ARG A 86 15.86 -9.89 24.00
C ARG A 86 15.19 -8.90 24.93
N ILE A 87 14.36 -9.41 25.84
CA ILE A 87 13.72 -8.59 26.85
C ILE A 87 14.81 -8.01 27.78
N PRO A 88 14.86 -6.69 28.02
CA PRO A 88 15.81 -6.07 28.93
C PRO A 88 15.34 -6.27 30.37
N ALA A 89 15.34 -7.53 30.81
CA ALA A 89 15.03 -7.94 32.17
C ALA A 89 16.13 -8.87 32.71
N TRP A 90 16.55 -8.66 33.95
CA TRP A 90 17.63 -9.41 34.59
C TRP A 90 17.17 -9.98 35.92
N GLN A 91 17.28 -11.30 36.09
CA GLN A 91 16.97 -11.99 37.32
C GLN A 91 18.24 -12.16 38.17
N CYS A 92 18.16 -11.77 39.43
CA CYS A 92 19.22 -12.06 40.40
C CYS A 92 19.24 -13.56 40.74
N LYS A 93 20.38 -14.23 40.63
CA LYS A 93 20.47 -15.66 40.98
C LYS A 93 20.27 -15.92 42.46
N LYS A 94 20.66 -14.97 43.32
CA LYS A 94 20.58 -15.05 44.79
C LYS A 94 19.15 -14.90 45.32
N CYS A 95 18.47 -13.78 45.02
CA CYS A 95 17.14 -13.48 45.58
C CYS A 95 15.97 -13.62 44.59
N LYS A 96 16.25 -14.00 43.33
CA LYS A 96 15.25 -14.17 42.25
C LYS A 96 14.46 -12.90 41.88
N HIS A 97 14.89 -11.73 42.36
CA HIS A 97 14.30 -10.44 41.98
C HIS A 97 14.60 -10.11 40.51
N TRP A 98 13.60 -9.57 39.80
CA TRP A 98 13.73 -9.09 38.43
C TRP A 98 14.01 -7.59 38.42
N THR A 99 15.01 -7.18 37.64
CA THR A 99 15.35 -5.77 37.36
C THR A 99 15.13 -5.52 35.88
N ILE A 100 14.41 -4.46 35.51
CA ILE A 100 14.14 -4.07 34.12
C ILE A 100 14.91 -2.78 33.86
N THR A 101 15.57 -2.67 32.71
CA THR A 101 16.33 -1.47 32.30
C THR A 101 15.94 -1.03 30.89
N GLU A 102 16.52 0.07 30.42
CA GLU A 102 16.36 0.56 29.05
C GLU A 102 17.23 -0.19 28.03
N GLY A 103 18.00 -1.20 28.47
CA GLY A 103 18.90 -2.01 27.64
C GLY A 103 20.25 -2.27 28.29
N ASP A 104 20.69 -1.38 29.18
CA ASP A 104 21.94 -1.52 29.91
C ASP A 104 21.91 -2.67 30.92
N VAL A 105 23.03 -3.35 31.07
CA VAL A 105 23.17 -4.39 32.08
C VAL A 105 23.25 -3.74 33.48
N PRO A 106 22.31 -4.03 34.39
CA PRO A 106 22.37 -3.52 35.75
C PRO A 106 23.63 -4.01 36.47
N LYS A 107 24.29 -3.14 37.24
CA LYS A 107 25.53 -3.49 37.97
C LYS A 107 25.28 -4.43 39.15
N GLU A 108 24.16 -4.23 39.84
CA GLU A 108 23.81 -4.97 41.05
C GLU A 108 22.29 -5.10 41.22
N CYS A 109 21.88 -6.16 41.91
CA CYS A 109 20.52 -6.31 42.42
C CYS A 109 20.33 -5.47 43.68
N LYS A 110 19.07 -5.17 44.03
CA LYS A 110 18.67 -4.57 45.31
C LYS A 110 19.19 -5.31 46.56
N CYS A 111 19.57 -6.59 46.44
CA CYS A 111 20.16 -7.36 47.53
C CYS A 111 21.71 -7.29 47.59
N GLY A 112 22.33 -6.41 46.80
CA GLY A 112 23.79 -6.23 46.70
C GLY A 112 24.51 -7.28 45.85
N SER A 113 23.79 -8.22 45.23
CA SER A 113 24.39 -9.24 44.37
C SER A 113 24.59 -8.74 42.95
N SER A 114 25.78 -8.93 42.38
CA SER A 114 26.10 -8.69 40.97
C SER A 114 25.82 -9.89 40.05
N ASP A 115 25.52 -11.07 40.61
CA ASP A 115 25.15 -12.26 39.81
C ASP A 115 23.72 -12.15 39.26
N LEU A 116 23.63 -11.53 38.08
CA LEU A 116 22.41 -11.23 37.34
C LEU A 116 22.39 -11.99 36.00
N LEU A 117 21.26 -12.63 35.69
CA LEU A 117 21.05 -13.34 34.43
C LEU A 117 19.96 -12.63 33.63
N GLN A 118 20.27 -12.20 32.41
CA GLN A 118 19.27 -11.64 31.51
C GLN A 118 18.26 -12.72 31.09
N ASP A 119 16.99 -12.36 31.02
CA ASP A 119 15.92 -13.21 30.50
C ASP A 119 16.26 -13.71 29.08
N THR A 120 16.07 -15.00 28.84
CA THR A 120 16.31 -15.62 27.54
C THR A 120 15.17 -15.37 26.57
N ASP A 121 14.02 -14.92 27.05
CA ASP A 121 12.88 -14.59 26.21
C ASP A 121 13.15 -13.38 25.30
N THR A 122 12.54 -13.44 24.12
CA THR A 122 12.52 -12.34 23.14
C THR A 122 11.14 -11.70 23.09
N PHE A 123 11.07 -10.48 22.58
CA PHE A 123 9.80 -9.81 22.32
C PHE A 123 9.02 -10.45 21.18
N ASP A 124 7.70 -10.46 21.32
CA ASP A 124 6.74 -10.71 20.26
C ASP A 124 7.04 -9.82 19.04
N THR A 125 7.02 -10.39 17.84
CA THR A 125 7.27 -9.63 16.60
C THR A 125 6.29 -8.46 16.48
N TRP A 126 5.03 -8.64 16.89
CA TRP A 126 4.02 -7.57 16.89
C TRP A 126 4.32 -6.43 17.89
N PHE A 127 5.10 -6.70 18.95
CA PHE A 127 5.56 -5.66 19.88
C PHE A 127 6.61 -4.77 19.24
N SER A 128 7.55 -5.35 18.49
CA SER A 128 8.53 -4.58 17.73
C SER A 128 7.88 -3.82 16.56
N SER A 129 7.08 -4.50 15.72
CA SER A 129 6.48 -3.89 14.53
C SER A 129 5.38 -2.89 14.85
N GLY A 130 4.72 -3.01 16.01
CA GLY A 130 3.74 -2.04 16.50
C GLY A 130 4.35 -0.67 16.82
N GLN A 131 5.67 -0.54 16.88
CA GLN A 131 6.35 0.73 17.15
C GLN A 131 6.89 1.38 15.87
N TRP A 132 6.63 0.78 14.70
CA TRP A 132 7.15 1.20 13.41
C TRP A 132 6.98 2.71 13.10
N PRO A 133 5.82 3.35 13.32
CA PRO A 133 5.63 4.77 13.00
C PRO A 133 6.50 5.72 13.83
N ILE A 134 7.00 5.26 14.98
CA ILE A 134 7.80 6.08 15.90
C ILE A 134 9.28 5.75 15.73
N VAL A 135 9.64 4.47 15.84
CA VAL A 135 11.04 4.05 15.89
C VAL A 135 11.77 4.48 14.63
N THR A 136 11.18 4.29 13.45
CA THR A 136 11.78 4.69 12.17
C THR A 136 12.14 6.15 12.08
N LEU A 137 11.25 7.03 12.56
CA LEU A 137 11.44 8.46 12.52
C LEU A 137 12.39 8.96 13.62
N LYS A 138 12.39 8.30 14.78
CA LYS A 138 13.30 8.64 15.89
C LYS A 138 14.73 8.15 15.68
N THR A 139 14.91 7.05 14.95
CA THR A 139 16.24 6.52 14.59
C THR A 139 16.70 7.00 13.21
N GLY A 140 15.89 7.82 12.53
CA GLY A 140 16.22 8.46 11.26
C GLY A 140 17.14 9.67 11.45
N ARG A 141 16.96 10.70 10.60
CA ARG A 141 17.73 11.94 10.70
C ARG A 141 17.18 12.84 11.82
N PRO A 142 18.03 13.69 12.43
CA PRO A 142 17.56 14.68 13.40
C PRO A 142 16.42 15.52 12.83
N GLY A 143 15.30 15.59 13.56
CA GLY A 143 14.10 16.34 13.16
C GLY A 143 13.06 15.54 12.35
N ASP A 144 13.36 14.33 11.88
CA ASP A 144 12.42 13.51 11.08
C ASP A 144 11.12 13.25 11.85
N PHE A 145 11.21 12.89 13.13
CA PHE A 145 10.03 12.69 13.98
C PHE A 145 9.12 13.93 14.02
N ASN A 146 9.68 15.12 14.25
CA ASN A 146 8.89 16.36 14.35
C ASN A 146 8.28 16.78 13.00
N LYS A 147 8.92 16.40 11.89
CA LYS A 147 8.50 16.77 10.55
C LYS A 147 7.45 15.82 9.97
N PHE A 148 7.58 14.53 10.24
CA PHE A 148 6.83 13.48 9.55
C PHE A 148 5.88 12.68 10.44
N TYR A 149 5.86 12.93 11.75
CA TYR A 149 4.87 12.39 12.67
C TYR A 149 3.81 13.46 13.01
N PRO A 150 2.50 13.12 13.02
CA PRO A 150 1.87 11.88 12.56
C PRO A 150 2.07 11.62 11.06
N THR A 151 2.18 10.35 10.66
CA THR A 151 2.28 10.01 9.23
C THR A 151 0.93 10.22 8.51
N SER A 152 0.95 10.41 7.19
CA SER A 152 -0.29 10.70 6.45
C SER A 152 -1.17 9.45 6.26
N VAL A 153 -0.59 8.36 5.77
CA VAL A 153 -1.34 7.16 5.35
C VAL A 153 -0.65 5.90 5.85
N MET A 154 -1.41 5.01 6.49
CA MET A 154 -1.04 3.62 6.79
C MET A 154 -1.81 2.70 5.85
N GLU A 155 -1.14 2.20 4.83
CA GLU A 155 -1.70 1.27 3.85
C GLU A 155 -1.30 -0.17 4.16
N THR A 156 -2.26 -1.08 4.17
CA THR A 156 -1.99 -2.52 4.34
C THR A 156 -3.21 -3.40 4.04
N GLY A 157 -3.01 -4.72 4.00
CA GLY A 157 -4.10 -5.69 3.88
C GLY A 157 -4.94 -5.75 5.15
N TYR A 158 -6.26 -5.89 5.02
CA TYR A 158 -7.14 -5.93 6.20
C TYR A 158 -6.84 -7.06 7.18
N ASP A 159 -6.12 -8.11 6.77
CA ASP A 159 -5.90 -9.30 7.58
C ASP A 159 -4.98 -9.05 8.78
N ILE A 160 -4.11 -8.04 8.70
CA ILE A 160 -3.25 -7.61 9.80
C ILE A 160 -3.72 -6.34 10.53
N LEU A 161 -4.93 -5.85 10.24
CA LEU A 161 -5.58 -4.79 11.02
C LEU A 161 -5.56 -5.09 12.54
N PRO A 162 -6.02 -6.27 13.02
CA PRO A 162 -6.06 -6.56 14.45
C PRO A 162 -4.68 -6.70 15.11
N ALA A 163 -3.73 -7.31 14.40
CA ALA A 163 -2.43 -7.68 14.95
C ALA A 163 -1.38 -6.56 14.83
N TRP A 164 -1.48 -5.72 13.80
CA TRP A 164 -0.47 -4.70 13.49
C TRP A 164 -1.01 -3.28 13.62
N VAL A 165 -1.99 -2.91 12.80
CA VAL A 165 -2.52 -1.53 12.76
C VAL A 165 -3.06 -1.13 14.13
N SER A 166 -3.85 -2.01 14.77
CA SER A 166 -4.36 -1.77 16.12
C SER A 166 -3.24 -1.62 17.16
N ARG A 167 -2.14 -2.36 17.03
CA ARG A 167 -0.98 -2.23 17.93
C ARG A 167 -0.21 -0.95 17.69
N MET A 168 -0.09 -0.50 16.44
CA MET A 168 0.49 0.80 16.10
C MET A 168 -0.32 1.96 16.66
N ILE A 169 -1.65 1.93 16.53
CA ILE A 169 -2.53 2.94 17.15
C ILE A 169 -2.34 2.93 18.67
N MET A 170 -2.38 1.75 19.30
CA MET A 170 -2.25 1.60 20.75
C MET A 170 -0.90 2.10 21.30
N LEU A 171 0.22 1.61 20.77
CA LEU A 171 1.56 1.98 21.22
C LEU A 171 1.90 3.42 20.80
N GLY A 172 1.49 3.83 19.60
CA GLY A 172 1.65 5.19 19.09
C GLY A 172 1.00 6.23 19.99
N THR A 173 -0.28 6.01 20.30
CA THR A 173 -1.06 6.84 21.22
C THR A 173 -0.43 6.88 22.61
N TYR A 174 0.00 5.72 23.11
CA TYR A 174 0.61 5.63 24.44
C TYR A 174 1.88 6.48 24.54
N LEU A 175 2.78 6.34 23.56
CA LEU A 175 4.11 6.96 23.56
C LEU A 175 4.09 8.45 23.22
N THR A 176 3.15 8.89 22.37
CA THR A 176 3.18 10.25 21.81
C THR A 176 1.98 11.12 22.21
N LYS A 177 0.92 10.50 22.76
CA LYS A 177 -0.38 11.13 23.03
C LYS A 177 -1.11 11.63 21.76
N GLU A 178 -0.63 11.23 20.59
CA GLU A 178 -1.19 11.58 19.29
C GLU A 178 -1.46 10.32 18.45
N ALA A 179 -2.24 10.50 17.39
CA ALA A 179 -2.46 9.44 16.41
C ALA A 179 -1.16 9.15 15.65
N PRO A 180 -0.79 7.88 15.38
CA PRO A 180 0.41 7.57 14.61
C PRO A 180 0.30 7.87 13.11
N PHE A 181 -0.93 7.88 12.59
CA PHE A 181 -1.25 8.18 11.19
C PHE A 181 -2.63 8.82 11.09
N LYS A 182 -2.87 9.61 10.04
CA LYS A 182 -4.17 10.26 9.78
C LYS A 182 -5.17 9.32 9.12
N ASP A 183 -4.75 8.62 8.06
CA ASP A 183 -5.62 7.72 7.29
C ASP A 183 -5.12 6.28 7.37
N VAL A 184 -6.05 5.33 7.52
CA VAL A 184 -5.82 3.88 7.44
C VAL A 184 -6.50 3.36 6.19
N VAL A 185 -5.71 2.96 5.19
CA VAL A 185 -6.19 2.49 3.90
C VAL A 185 -6.01 0.97 3.84
N LEU A 186 -7.12 0.24 3.84
CA LEU A 186 -7.14 -1.21 3.88
C LEU A 186 -7.56 -1.77 2.53
N HIS A 187 -6.61 -2.42 1.86
CA HIS A 187 -6.89 -3.18 0.65
C HIS A 187 -7.28 -4.62 0.99
N GLY A 188 -7.94 -5.29 0.04
CA GLY A 188 -8.21 -6.72 0.13
C GLY A 188 -7.01 -7.57 -0.26
N LEU A 189 -7.16 -8.88 -0.16
CA LEU A 189 -6.10 -9.83 -0.47
C LEU A 189 -6.10 -10.22 -1.95
N VAL A 190 -4.91 -10.44 -2.50
CA VAL A 190 -4.78 -11.11 -3.79
C VAL A 190 -4.83 -12.62 -3.54
N ASN A 191 -5.83 -13.25 -4.12
CA ASN A 191 -6.05 -14.69 -4.06
C ASN A 191 -5.50 -15.36 -5.32
N ASP A 192 -5.32 -16.67 -5.26
CA ASP A 192 -4.97 -17.45 -6.45
C ASP A 192 -6.10 -17.36 -7.51
N PRO A 193 -5.87 -17.82 -8.76
CA PRO A 193 -6.88 -17.77 -9.81
C PRO A 193 -8.20 -18.50 -9.49
N TYR A 194 -8.20 -19.39 -8.48
CA TYR A 194 -9.38 -20.11 -8.00
C TYR A 194 -10.04 -19.44 -6.79
N GLY A 195 -9.59 -18.25 -6.41
CA GLY A 195 -10.14 -17.47 -5.29
C GLY A 195 -9.66 -17.94 -3.91
N LYS A 196 -8.67 -18.83 -3.80
CA LYS A 196 -8.13 -19.25 -2.50
C LYS A 196 -7.00 -18.30 -2.07
N LYS A 197 -7.02 -17.91 -0.78
CA LYS A 197 -5.92 -17.13 -0.18
C LYS A 197 -4.57 -17.76 -0.47
N MET A 198 -3.68 -16.99 -1.11
CA MET A 198 -2.31 -17.39 -1.38
C MET A 198 -1.53 -17.49 -0.07
N SER A 199 -0.80 -18.58 0.12
CA SER A 199 0.10 -18.73 1.27
C SER A 199 1.17 -19.77 0.97
N LYS A 200 2.39 -19.55 1.46
CA LYS A 200 3.51 -20.49 1.29
C LYS A 200 3.16 -21.91 1.75
N SER A 201 2.42 -22.02 2.86
CA SER A 201 1.96 -23.31 3.41
C SER A 201 1.00 -24.08 2.51
N LYS A 202 0.27 -23.40 1.61
CA LYS A 202 -0.66 -24.04 0.67
C LYS A 202 0.00 -24.36 -0.69
N GLY A 203 1.23 -23.90 -0.91
CA GLY A 203 1.93 -24.07 -2.19
C GLY A 203 1.33 -23.31 -3.37
N ASN A 204 0.32 -22.45 -3.15
CA ASN A 204 -0.38 -21.70 -4.20
C ASN A 204 0.12 -20.26 -4.35
N VAL A 205 1.38 -19.99 -3.98
CA VAL A 205 1.98 -18.65 -4.12
C VAL A 205 2.50 -18.50 -5.54
N ILE A 206 2.16 -17.39 -6.17
CA ILE A 206 2.70 -17.00 -7.46
C ILE A 206 3.77 -15.93 -7.21
N ASN A 207 4.95 -16.12 -7.78
CA ASN A 207 6.03 -15.14 -7.68
C ASN A 207 5.68 -13.93 -8.56
N PRO A 208 5.59 -12.70 -8.01
CA PRO A 208 5.25 -11.53 -8.81
C PRO A 208 6.28 -11.27 -9.92
N LEU A 209 7.55 -11.65 -9.73
CA LEU A 209 8.58 -11.45 -10.75
C LEU A 209 8.33 -12.32 -12.00
N GLU A 210 7.82 -13.54 -11.84
CA GLU A 210 7.45 -14.38 -12.99
C GLU A 210 6.31 -13.75 -13.80
N ILE A 211 5.39 -13.03 -13.14
CA ILE A 211 4.33 -12.28 -13.82
C ILE A 211 4.90 -11.04 -14.50
N VAL A 212 5.84 -10.34 -13.87
CA VAL A 212 6.54 -9.20 -14.48
C VAL A 212 7.30 -9.63 -15.73
N ASP A 213 8.02 -10.76 -15.68
CA ASP A 213 8.78 -11.26 -16.83
C ASP A 213 7.87 -11.60 -18.02
N GLN A 214 6.65 -12.09 -17.75
CA GLN A 214 5.69 -12.48 -18.79
C GLN A 214 4.85 -11.31 -19.35
N TYR A 215 4.47 -10.36 -18.50
CA TYR A 215 3.49 -9.32 -18.84
C TYR A 215 4.01 -7.89 -18.74
N GLY A 216 5.10 -7.67 -18.00
CA GLY A 216 5.64 -6.35 -17.66
C GLY A 216 5.15 -5.82 -16.30
N ALA A 217 5.98 -5.02 -15.65
CA ALA A 217 5.69 -4.46 -14.33
C ALA A 217 4.47 -3.52 -14.35
N ASP A 218 4.33 -2.68 -15.37
CA ASP A 218 3.20 -1.77 -15.51
C ASP A 218 1.88 -2.51 -15.73
N ALA A 219 1.90 -3.60 -16.50
CA ALA A 219 0.73 -4.44 -16.71
C ALA A 219 0.25 -5.06 -15.38
N LEU A 220 1.18 -5.59 -14.56
CA LEU A 220 0.86 -6.12 -13.24
C LEU A 220 0.30 -5.03 -12.31
N ARG A 221 0.99 -3.88 -12.20
CA ARG A 221 0.57 -2.76 -11.34
C ARG A 221 -0.84 -2.28 -11.70
N PHE A 222 -1.08 -2.03 -12.98
CA PHE A 222 -2.37 -1.54 -13.45
C PHE A 222 -3.46 -2.61 -13.30
N ALA A 223 -3.16 -3.89 -13.55
CA ALA A 223 -4.11 -4.99 -13.37
C ALA A 223 -4.55 -5.18 -11.91
N LEU A 224 -3.67 -4.93 -10.92
CA LEU A 224 -4.04 -5.05 -9.50
C LEU A 224 -4.97 -3.93 -9.03
N VAL A 225 -4.93 -2.77 -9.68
CA VAL A 225 -5.73 -1.59 -9.30
C VAL A 225 -7.01 -1.48 -10.11
N TYR A 226 -6.93 -1.75 -11.41
CA TYR A 226 -8.04 -1.59 -12.35
C TYR A 226 -9.25 -2.44 -11.96
N GLY A 227 -10.42 -1.83 -11.81
CA GLY A 227 -11.67 -2.57 -11.55
C GLY A 227 -11.74 -3.34 -10.22
N ASN A 228 -10.87 -3.07 -9.25
CA ASN A 228 -10.98 -3.64 -7.90
C ASN A 228 -11.21 -2.56 -6.84
N ALA A 229 -12.42 -2.48 -6.30
CA ALA A 229 -12.74 -1.51 -5.25
C ALA A 229 -11.91 -1.75 -3.98
N LEU A 230 -11.48 -0.66 -3.35
CA LEU A 230 -10.70 -0.69 -2.12
C LEU A 230 -11.39 -1.55 -1.04
N GLY A 231 -10.62 -2.42 -0.39
CA GLY A 231 -11.08 -3.33 0.66
C GLY A 231 -11.57 -4.70 0.17
N ASN A 232 -11.79 -4.87 -1.14
CA ASN A 232 -12.23 -6.14 -1.71
C ASN A 232 -11.04 -7.03 -2.11
N ASP A 233 -11.19 -8.32 -1.83
CA ASP A 233 -10.30 -9.37 -2.34
C ASP A 233 -10.44 -9.49 -3.86
N GLN A 234 -9.36 -9.87 -4.53
CA GLN A 234 -9.37 -10.17 -5.96
C GLN A 234 -8.63 -11.46 -6.26
N ALA A 235 -9.18 -12.29 -7.16
CA ALA A 235 -8.43 -13.39 -7.74
C ALA A 235 -7.46 -12.86 -8.79
N LEU A 236 -6.24 -13.42 -8.83
CA LEU A 236 -5.31 -13.11 -9.91
C LEU A 236 -5.87 -13.59 -11.25
N SER A 237 -6.07 -12.67 -12.19
CA SER A 237 -6.67 -12.95 -13.50
C SER A 237 -5.64 -12.78 -14.62
N TYR A 238 -5.22 -13.90 -15.21
CA TYR A 238 -4.34 -13.89 -16.39
C TYR A 238 -4.95 -13.15 -17.59
N PRO A 239 -6.26 -13.29 -17.91
CA PRO A 239 -6.88 -12.46 -18.94
C PRO A 239 -6.76 -10.95 -18.65
N LYS A 240 -6.90 -10.55 -17.39
CA LYS A 240 -6.74 -9.15 -16.97
C LYS A 240 -5.30 -8.67 -17.13
N LEU A 241 -4.31 -9.50 -16.76
CA LEU A 241 -2.89 -9.20 -16.97
C LEU A 241 -2.57 -9.02 -18.46
N GLN A 242 -3.09 -9.91 -19.32
CA GLN A 242 -2.94 -9.81 -20.76
C GLN A 242 -3.59 -8.53 -21.31
N ALA A 243 -4.80 -8.18 -20.84
CA ALA A 243 -5.46 -6.95 -21.24
C ALA A 243 -4.63 -5.70 -20.88
N MET A 244 -4.02 -5.66 -19.68
CA MET A 244 -3.20 -4.52 -19.26
C MET A 244 -1.82 -4.46 -19.94
N ARG A 245 -1.27 -5.62 -20.34
CA ARG A 245 -0.14 -5.67 -21.27
C ARG A 245 -0.51 -5.07 -22.63
N ASN A 246 -1.67 -5.43 -23.17
CA ASN A 246 -2.15 -4.88 -24.44
C ASN A 246 -2.42 -3.37 -24.34
N PHE A 247 -2.91 -2.90 -23.19
CA PHE A 247 -3.03 -1.46 -22.93
C PHE A 247 -1.68 -0.76 -22.93
N SER A 248 -0.65 -1.35 -22.32
CA SER A 248 0.72 -0.85 -22.39
C SER A 248 1.18 -0.73 -23.86
N ASN A 249 0.93 -1.75 -24.68
CA ASN A 249 1.23 -1.69 -26.12
C ASN A 249 0.42 -0.61 -26.87
N LYS A 250 -0.85 -0.36 -26.49
CA LYS A 250 -1.66 0.72 -27.06
C LYS A 250 -1.04 2.08 -26.75
N LEU A 251 -0.61 2.32 -25.50
CA LEU A 251 0.13 3.54 -25.12
C LEU A 251 1.41 3.69 -25.93
N TRP A 252 2.17 2.61 -26.11
CA TRP A 252 3.36 2.62 -26.96
C TRP A 252 3.06 3.05 -28.39
N ASN A 253 2.02 2.49 -28.99
CA ASN A 253 1.61 2.81 -30.35
C ASN A 253 1.14 4.26 -30.49
N ILE A 254 0.45 4.81 -29.48
CA ILE A 254 0.10 6.23 -29.44
C ILE A 254 1.38 7.08 -29.40
N GLY A 255 2.29 6.80 -28.47
CA GLY A 255 3.55 7.55 -28.37
C GLY A 255 4.38 7.50 -29.65
N ARG A 256 4.49 6.34 -30.29
CA ARG A 256 5.16 6.18 -31.59
C ARG A 256 4.44 6.94 -32.71
N PHE A 257 3.11 6.95 -32.73
CA PHE A 257 2.35 7.76 -33.68
C PHE A 257 2.70 9.23 -33.55
N LEU A 258 2.75 9.75 -32.32
CA LEU A 258 3.13 11.13 -32.05
C LEU A 258 4.57 11.42 -32.49
N GLU A 259 5.53 10.59 -32.09
CA GLU A 259 6.95 10.72 -32.44
C GLU A 259 7.14 10.82 -33.97
N ILE A 260 6.51 9.92 -34.73
CA ILE A 260 6.59 9.93 -36.20
C ILE A 260 6.03 11.23 -36.77
N HIS A 261 4.87 11.70 -36.29
CA HIS A 261 4.26 12.93 -36.82
C HIS A 261 5.07 14.17 -36.44
N PHE A 262 5.68 14.21 -35.26
CA PHE A 262 6.57 15.30 -34.85
C PHE A 262 7.84 15.39 -35.71
N LEU A 263 8.30 14.27 -36.26
CA LEU A 263 9.50 14.19 -37.10
C LEU A 263 9.22 14.37 -38.60
N LEU A 264 7.97 14.56 -39.01
CA LEU A 264 7.65 14.80 -40.43
C LEU A 264 8.29 16.10 -40.93
N ASP A 265 8.74 16.10 -42.19
CA ASP A 265 9.35 17.27 -42.83
C ASP A 265 8.42 18.50 -42.84
N VAL A 266 7.09 18.28 -42.87
CA VAL A 266 6.09 19.37 -42.80
C VAL A 266 6.13 20.16 -41.50
N PHE A 267 6.75 19.63 -40.44
CA PHE A 267 6.97 20.32 -39.16
C PHE A 267 8.43 20.73 -38.94
N LYS A 268 9.36 20.29 -39.79
CA LYS A 268 10.79 20.57 -39.65
C LYS A 268 11.05 22.07 -39.74
N GLY A 269 11.72 22.61 -38.72
CA GLY A 269 12.02 24.04 -38.62
C GLY A 269 10.82 24.93 -38.23
N LYS A 270 9.63 24.36 -38.02
CA LYS A 270 8.48 25.12 -37.52
C LYS A 270 8.53 25.24 -35.99
N ASN A 271 8.21 26.42 -35.47
CA ASN A 271 8.04 26.63 -34.05
C ASN A 271 6.65 26.11 -33.61
N ILE A 272 6.59 24.86 -33.12
CA ILE A 272 5.36 24.32 -32.56
C ILE A 272 5.18 24.91 -31.16
N ALA A 273 4.26 25.87 -31.03
CA ALA A 273 3.90 26.46 -29.75
C ALA A 273 3.27 25.41 -28.81
N PHE A 274 3.45 25.57 -27.51
CA PHE A 274 2.74 24.71 -26.54
C PHE A 274 1.33 25.23 -26.39
N TYR A 275 0.35 24.32 -26.34
CA TYR A 275 -1.03 24.70 -26.06
C TYR A 275 -1.11 25.55 -24.79
N SER A 276 -1.87 26.63 -24.89
CA SER A 276 -2.25 27.50 -23.78
C SER A 276 -3.72 27.87 -23.92
N LYS A 277 -4.38 28.24 -22.82
CA LYS A 277 -5.82 28.55 -22.82
C LYS A 277 -6.16 29.80 -23.64
N GLU A 278 -5.16 30.61 -23.96
CA GLU A 278 -5.27 31.79 -24.82
C GLU A 278 -5.22 31.46 -26.32
N MET A 279 -4.90 30.22 -26.69
CA MET A 279 -4.97 29.79 -28.08
C MET A 279 -6.43 29.70 -28.53
N ASN A 280 -6.76 30.38 -29.62
CA ASN A 280 -8.03 30.20 -30.32
C ASN A 280 -7.96 28.93 -31.14
N LEU A 281 -8.70 27.90 -30.71
CA LEU A 281 -8.82 26.66 -31.43
C LEU A 281 -9.82 26.82 -32.57
N SER A 282 -9.43 26.44 -33.77
CA SER A 282 -10.24 26.56 -34.99
C SER A 282 -11.15 25.34 -35.18
N HIS A 283 -10.82 24.23 -34.51
CA HIS A 283 -11.42 22.92 -34.71
C HIS A 283 -12.13 22.40 -33.47
N LYS A 284 -13.39 21.95 -33.64
CA LYS A 284 -14.24 21.48 -32.54
C LYS A 284 -13.70 20.23 -31.86
N GLU A 285 -13.03 19.36 -32.60
CA GLU A 285 -12.39 18.15 -32.06
C GLU A 285 -11.24 18.48 -31.11
N ASP A 286 -10.49 19.56 -31.37
CA ASP A 286 -9.40 20.02 -30.51
C ASP A 286 -9.94 20.64 -29.21
N GLU A 287 -10.99 21.45 -29.31
CA GLU A 287 -11.71 21.97 -28.14
C GLU A 287 -12.28 20.83 -27.27
N ALA A 288 -12.87 19.82 -27.92
CA ALA A 288 -13.47 18.69 -27.24
C ALA A 288 -12.45 17.84 -26.48
N ILE A 289 -11.29 17.52 -27.08
CA ILE A 289 -10.28 16.69 -26.39
C ILE A 289 -9.64 17.43 -25.22
N ILE A 290 -9.42 18.75 -25.34
CA ILE A 290 -8.91 19.57 -24.23
C ILE A 290 -9.93 19.61 -23.09
N LYS A 291 -11.21 19.84 -23.38
CA LYS A 291 -12.26 19.81 -22.36
C LYS A 291 -12.34 18.43 -21.67
N ASN A 292 -12.25 17.35 -22.44
CA ASN A 292 -12.26 16.00 -21.91
C ASN A 292 -11.03 15.72 -21.04
N LEU A 293 -9.87 16.24 -21.41
CA LEU A 293 -8.65 16.17 -20.60
C LEU A 293 -8.79 16.92 -19.27
N ASP A 294 -9.35 18.14 -19.28
CA ASP A 294 -9.59 18.92 -18.06
C ASP A 294 -10.52 18.17 -17.09
N ILE A 295 -11.60 17.56 -17.62
CA ILE A 295 -12.50 16.69 -16.86
C ILE A 295 -11.76 15.48 -16.31
N LEU A 296 -10.90 14.84 -17.12
CA LEU A 296 -10.08 13.72 -16.68
C LEU A 296 -9.16 14.13 -15.53
N ILE A 297 -8.40 15.21 -15.66
CA ILE A 297 -7.47 15.70 -14.63
C ILE A 297 -8.21 15.90 -13.29
N ALA A 298 -9.36 16.56 -13.32
CA ALA A 298 -10.17 16.78 -12.12
C ALA A 298 -10.67 15.45 -11.51
N ASN A 299 -11.17 14.54 -12.35
CA ASN A 299 -11.70 13.25 -11.93
C ASN A 299 -10.62 12.34 -11.32
N ILE A 300 -9.45 12.25 -11.95
CA ILE A 300 -8.32 11.45 -11.46
C ILE A 300 -7.80 12.02 -10.14
N SER A 301 -7.61 13.35 -10.06
CA SER A 301 -7.14 14.02 -8.83
C SER A 301 -8.07 13.71 -7.64
N ASN A 302 -9.38 13.93 -7.82
CA ASN A 302 -10.36 13.61 -6.77
C ASN A 302 -10.45 12.11 -6.45
N SER A 303 -10.21 11.24 -7.42
CA SER A 303 -10.22 9.78 -7.19
C SER A 303 -9.02 9.35 -6.36
N ILE A 304 -7.82 9.86 -6.64
CA ILE A 304 -6.61 9.61 -5.88
C ILE A 304 -6.73 10.16 -4.45
N ASP A 305 -7.23 11.39 -4.29
CA ASP A 305 -7.44 12.03 -2.97
C ASP A 305 -8.42 11.25 -2.07
N ARG A 306 -9.29 10.44 -2.68
CA ARG A 306 -10.27 9.59 -1.99
C ARG A 306 -9.89 8.12 -1.95
N TYR A 307 -8.66 7.77 -2.34
CA TYR A 307 -8.16 6.39 -2.44
C TYR A 307 -9.01 5.48 -3.36
N ARG A 308 -9.72 6.08 -4.33
CA ARG A 308 -10.53 5.41 -5.37
C ARG A 308 -9.67 5.12 -6.60
N PHE A 309 -8.58 4.40 -6.39
CA PHE A 309 -7.58 4.12 -7.44
C PHE A 309 -8.15 3.33 -8.63
N GLN A 310 -9.14 2.46 -8.38
CA GLN A 310 -9.83 1.71 -9.43
C GLN A 310 -10.60 2.61 -10.40
N ASP A 311 -11.21 3.68 -9.90
CA ASP A 311 -11.97 4.63 -10.74
C ASP A 311 -11.01 5.51 -11.53
N ALA A 312 -9.87 5.88 -10.92
CA ALA A 312 -8.81 6.56 -11.63
C ALA A 312 -8.24 5.71 -12.79
N ALA A 313 -7.92 4.44 -12.51
CA ALA A 313 -7.42 3.52 -13.52
C ALA A 313 -8.44 3.29 -14.65
N GLY A 314 -9.73 3.15 -14.31
CA GLY A 314 -10.82 3.05 -15.29
C GLY A 314 -10.89 4.25 -16.23
N ALA A 315 -10.99 5.46 -15.66
CA ALA A 315 -11.07 6.69 -16.45
C ALA A 315 -9.82 6.94 -17.31
N LEU A 316 -8.62 6.56 -16.83
CA LEU A 316 -7.39 6.65 -17.62
C LEU A 316 -7.39 5.69 -18.80
N TYR A 317 -7.85 4.45 -18.59
CA TYR A 317 -7.98 3.47 -19.66
C TYR A 317 -8.98 3.97 -20.72
N ASP A 318 -10.17 4.39 -20.30
CA ASP A 318 -11.23 4.84 -21.19
C ASP A 318 -10.80 6.07 -22.01
N PHE A 319 -10.16 7.05 -21.38
CA PHE A 319 -9.68 8.24 -22.09
C PHE A 319 -8.58 7.90 -23.09
N ALA A 320 -7.57 7.13 -22.69
CA ALA A 320 -6.44 6.79 -23.55
C ALA A 320 -6.89 5.95 -24.75
N TRP A 321 -7.78 4.99 -24.52
CA TRP A 321 -8.22 4.07 -25.56
C TRP A 321 -9.30 4.69 -26.45
N HIS A 322 -10.40 5.14 -25.86
CA HIS A 322 -11.61 5.47 -26.61
C HIS A 322 -11.70 6.95 -27.01
N GLU A 323 -11.33 7.88 -26.13
CA GLU A 323 -11.37 9.31 -26.48
C GLU A 323 -10.14 9.74 -27.30
N LEU A 324 -8.94 9.33 -26.89
CA LEU A 324 -7.72 9.70 -27.58
C LEU A 324 -7.50 8.85 -28.83
N ALA A 325 -7.30 7.54 -28.68
CA ALA A 325 -6.82 6.73 -29.78
C ALA A 325 -7.88 6.39 -30.82
N ASP A 326 -9.06 5.93 -30.41
CA ASP A 326 -10.09 5.49 -31.37
C ASP A 326 -10.82 6.67 -32.05
N LYS A 327 -10.79 7.85 -31.43
CA LYS A 327 -11.55 9.03 -31.88
C LYS A 327 -10.64 10.20 -32.28
N TYR A 328 -9.98 10.85 -31.32
CA TYR A 328 -9.24 12.09 -31.60
C TYR A 328 -8.10 11.89 -32.62
N LEU A 329 -7.26 10.85 -32.45
CA LEU A 329 -6.16 10.57 -33.37
C LEU A 329 -6.64 10.30 -34.81
N GLU A 330 -7.79 9.64 -34.98
CA GLU A 330 -8.36 9.38 -36.30
C GLU A 330 -8.93 10.66 -36.94
N GLN A 331 -9.49 11.56 -36.14
CA GLN A 331 -10.02 12.85 -36.62
C GLN A 331 -8.91 13.80 -37.13
N ILE A 332 -7.77 13.85 -36.45
CA ILE A 332 -6.68 14.79 -36.80
C ILE A 332 -5.64 14.22 -37.77
N LYS A 333 -5.73 12.93 -38.13
CA LYS A 333 -4.70 12.23 -38.91
C LYS A 333 -4.32 12.92 -40.23
N ASN A 334 -5.31 13.42 -40.96
CA ASN A 334 -5.07 14.12 -42.23
C ASN A 334 -4.49 15.52 -41.98
N ARG A 335 -5.02 16.24 -40.98
CA ARG A 335 -4.51 17.56 -40.57
C ARG A 335 -3.03 17.51 -40.18
N LEU A 336 -2.60 16.47 -39.48
CA LEU A 336 -1.19 16.27 -39.14
C LEU A 336 -0.31 16.06 -40.38
N LYS A 337 -0.77 15.32 -41.40
CA LYS A 337 -0.04 15.13 -42.67
C LYS A 337 0.08 16.43 -43.46
N GLU A 338 -0.91 17.30 -43.36
CA GLU A 338 -0.95 18.63 -44.00
C GLU A 338 -0.14 19.68 -43.23
N GLY A 339 0.43 19.32 -42.08
CA GLY A 339 1.32 20.20 -41.30
C GLY A 339 0.59 21.19 -40.40
N ASP A 340 -0.62 20.84 -39.94
CA ASP A 340 -1.42 21.63 -39.01
C ASP A 340 -0.73 21.78 -37.65
N LEU A 341 -0.31 23.02 -37.34
CA LEU A 341 0.38 23.38 -36.11
C LEU A 341 -0.52 23.38 -34.87
N GLU A 342 -1.82 23.60 -35.04
CA GLU A 342 -2.80 23.57 -33.96
C GLU A 342 -2.99 22.13 -33.48
N ALA A 343 -3.26 21.21 -34.41
CA ALA A 343 -3.47 19.79 -34.11
C ALA A 343 -2.27 19.16 -33.38
N ILE A 344 -1.05 19.38 -33.88
CA ILE A 344 0.16 18.79 -33.27
C ILE A 344 0.46 19.42 -31.89
N SER A 345 0.12 20.70 -31.69
CA SER A 345 0.26 21.40 -30.41
C SER A 345 -0.69 20.84 -29.35
N VAL A 346 -1.97 20.67 -29.71
CA VAL A 346 -3.03 20.12 -28.85
C VAL A 346 -2.72 18.65 -28.52
N LEU A 347 -2.38 17.84 -29.52
CA LEU A 347 -2.03 16.44 -29.33
C LEU A 347 -0.85 16.27 -28.35
N ARG A 348 0.19 17.09 -28.49
CA ARG A 348 1.31 17.12 -27.54
C ARG A 348 0.87 17.43 -26.12
N HIS A 349 -0.01 18.42 -25.95
CA HIS A 349 -0.50 18.81 -24.64
C HIS A 349 -1.30 17.69 -23.98
N VAL A 350 -2.20 17.05 -24.74
CA VAL A 350 -2.98 15.90 -24.28
C VAL A 350 -2.08 14.74 -23.87
N TRP A 351 -1.09 14.41 -24.71
CA TRP A 351 -0.17 13.30 -24.46
C TRP A 351 0.70 13.51 -23.23
N ILE A 352 1.32 14.68 -23.09
CA ILE A 352 2.17 15.02 -21.93
C ILE A 352 1.37 14.90 -20.62
N ASN A 353 0.14 15.41 -20.59
CA ASN A 353 -0.69 15.31 -19.38
C ASN A 353 -1.21 13.89 -19.14
N LEU A 354 -1.56 13.15 -20.18
CA LEU A 354 -1.94 11.74 -20.05
C LEU A 354 -0.81 10.89 -19.44
N LEU A 355 0.45 11.09 -19.89
CA LEU A 355 1.60 10.41 -19.31
C LEU A 355 1.77 10.73 -17.83
N LYS A 356 1.63 12.01 -17.43
CA LYS A 356 1.68 12.42 -16.02
C LYS A 356 0.62 11.74 -15.17
N LEU A 357 -0.62 11.66 -15.66
CA LEU A 357 -1.72 11.03 -14.93
C LEU A 357 -1.56 9.50 -14.83
N LEU A 358 -1.00 8.86 -15.86
CA LEU A 358 -0.72 7.42 -15.87
C LEU A 358 0.49 7.03 -15.00
N HIS A 359 1.46 7.93 -14.81
CA HIS A 359 2.74 7.61 -14.19
C HIS A 359 2.67 6.96 -12.79
N PRO A 360 1.77 7.38 -11.86
CA PRO A 360 1.62 6.69 -10.58
C PRO A 360 1.24 5.20 -10.71
N PHE A 361 0.55 4.85 -11.81
CA PHE A 361 0.07 3.50 -12.07
C PHE A 361 1.06 2.70 -12.94
N MET A 362 1.58 3.31 -13.99
CA MET A 362 2.43 2.69 -15.02
C MET A 362 3.76 3.44 -15.22
N PRO A 363 4.64 3.47 -14.21
CA PRO A 363 5.80 4.35 -14.21
C PRO A 363 6.81 4.05 -15.31
N PHE A 364 7.02 2.79 -15.70
CA PHE A 364 8.15 2.44 -16.58
C PHE A 364 7.89 2.84 -18.04
N ILE A 365 6.74 2.44 -18.59
CA ILE A 365 6.37 2.77 -19.97
C ILE A 365 6.09 4.26 -20.13
N THR A 366 5.53 4.91 -19.11
CA THR A 366 5.28 6.36 -19.17
C THR A 366 6.57 7.16 -19.15
N GLU A 367 7.57 6.75 -18.37
CA GLU A 367 8.90 7.38 -18.35
C GLU A 367 9.64 7.16 -19.68
N GLU A 368 9.57 5.96 -20.25
CA GLU A 368 10.17 5.65 -21.55
C GLU A 368 9.53 6.46 -22.68
N LEU A 369 8.20 6.55 -22.71
CA LEU A 369 7.46 7.32 -23.70
C LEU A 369 7.60 8.84 -23.50
N TRP A 370 7.75 9.27 -22.26
CA TRP A 370 8.15 10.63 -21.94
C TRP A 370 9.49 10.91 -22.62
N GLY A 371 10.51 10.09 -22.34
CA GLY A 371 11.89 10.14 -22.87
C GLY A 371 12.01 10.35 -24.36
N LYS A 372 11.17 9.70 -25.16
CA LYS A 372 11.22 9.76 -26.64
C LYS A 372 10.58 10.99 -27.25
N PHE A 373 9.75 11.68 -26.48
CA PHE A 373 8.89 12.71 -27.03
C PHE A 373 9.52 14.11 -26.94
N PRO A 374 9.56 14.90 -28.03
CA PRO A 374 10.13 16.25 -28.03
C PRO A 374 9.40 17.20 -27.06
N ARG A 375 10.13 17.64 -26.02
CA ARG A 375 9.59 18.47 -24.93
C ARG A 375 10.56 19.59 -24.56
N LYS A 376 10.08 20.52 -23.73
CA LYS A 376 10.85 21.72 -23.30
C LYS A 376 11.91 21.45 -22.23
N THR A 377 11.92 20.26 -21.65
CA THR A 377 12.74 19.93 -20.47
C THR A 377 13.30 18.52 -20.60
N ASP A 378 14.57 18.33 -20.26
CA ASP A 378 15.19 17.01 -20.18
C ASP A 378 14.90 16.31 -18.83
N GLU A 379 14.12 16.93 -17.95
CA GLU A 379 13.73 16.35 -16.66
C GLU A 379 12.90 15.06 -16.83
N TYR A 380 13.06 14.16 -15.88
CA TYR A 380 12.27 12.93 -15.76
C TYR A 380 10.79 13.25 -15.45
N LEU A 381 9.89 12.37 -15.90
CA LEU A 381 8.45 12.48 -15.66
C LEU A 381 8.15 12.43 -14.17
N ILE A 382 8.87 11.59 -13.41
CA ILE A 382 8.70 11.45 -11.95
C ILE A 382 8.90 12.76 -11.18
N THR A 383 9.69 13.71 -11.69
CA THR A 383 9.90 15.03 -11.05
C THR A 383 8.94 16.10 -11.53
N SER A 384 8.11 15.77 -12.53
CA SER A 384 7.20 16.74 -13.13
C SER A 384 6.03 17.08 -12.21
N LYS A 385 5.50 18.30 -12.36
CA LYS A 385 4.31 18.74 -11.61
C LYS A 385 3.07 17.99 -12.10
N TRP A 386 2.24 17.56 -11.15
CA TRP A 386 0.89 17.05 -11.40
C TRP A 386 0.09 18.05 -12.25
N PRO A 387 -0.69 17.58 -13.26
CA PRO A 387 -1.53 18.45 -14.08
C PRO A 387 -2.56 19.22 -13.24
N LYS A 388 -2.93 20.43 -13.68
CA LYS A 388 -3.88 21.30 -12.99
C LYS A 388 -4.94 21.84 -13.94
#